data_AF-A0A1S8CE40-F1
#
_entry.id   AF-A0A1S8CE40-F1
#
_cell.length_a   1.000
_cell.length_b   1.000
_cell.length_c   1.000
_cell.angle_alpha   90.00
_cell.angle_beta   90.00
_cell.angle_gamma   90.00
#
_symmetry.space_group_name_H-M   'P 1'
#
loop_
_entity.id
_entity.type
_entity.pdbx_description
1 polymer ?
#
loop_
_entity_poly.entity_id
_entity_poly.type
_entity_poly.pdbx_seq_one_letter_code
_entity_poly.pdbx_strand_id
1 'polypeptide(L)'
;MMQLKKTVLEIIAGDGQDGGVLFEAPPQGNPRISEAHAEQLAELCKQVQARTPSVLTITCSPHRVGHHSCVAVKLTGADDCVNLLLTITGTLRLPTPQDYAQAPRWYINLPDAVDAVYLVTQLAARLGIKTN
;
A
#
# COMPACT_ATOMS: atom_id res chain seq x y z
N MET A 1 20.30 5.67 5.72
CA MET A 1 19.36 6.03 4.64
C MET A 1 19.06 4.77 3.85
N MET A 2 17.78 4.37 3.72
CA MET A 2 17.38 3.14 3.03
C MET A 2 16.80 3.51 1.68
N GLN A 3 17.45 3.10 0.59
CA GLN A 3 16.98 3.33 -0.77
C GLN A 3 16.63 2.00 -1.44
N LEU A 4 15.43 1.93 -2.01
CA LEU A 4 15.04 0.81 -2.87
C LEU A 4 15.69 0.99 -4.24
N LYS A 5 16.29 -0.09 -4.76
CA LYS A 5 17.00 -0.09 -6.04
C LYS A 5 16.08 0.27 -7.22
N LYS A 6 14.79 -0.04 -7.14
CA LYS A 6 13.80 0.15 -8.22
C LYS A 6 12.47 0.56 -7.64
N THR A 7 11.99 1.74 -8.00
CA THR A 7 10.70 2.29 -7.54
C THR A 7 9.70 2.47 -8.68
N VAL A 8 10.17 2.41 -9.93
CA VAL A 8 9.32 2.42 -11.12
C VAL A 8 8.67 1.05 -11.26
N LEU A 9 7.34 1.01 -11.31
CA LEU A 9 6.59 -0.20 -11.58
C LEU A 9 6.42 -0.40 -13.09
N GLU A 10 6.59 -1.63 -13.54
CA GLU A 10 6.14 -2.07 -14.87
C GLU A 10 4.69 -2.58 -14.75
N ILE A 11 3.77 -2.00 -15.52
CA ILE A 11 2.38 -2.47 -15.55
C ILE A 11 2.27 -3.60 -16.58
N ILE A 12 1.72 -4.73 -16.17
CA ILE A 12 1.51 -5.90 -17.01
C ILE A 12 0.01 -6.24 -17.11
N ALA A 13 -0.41 -6.81 -18.23
CA ALA A 13 -1.78 -7.28 -18.40
C ALA A 13 -2.13 -8.34 -17.34
N GLY A 14 -3.29 -8.21 -16.70
CA GLY A 14 -3.74 -9.16 -15.68
C GLY A 14 -5.01 -8.68 -14.97
N ASP A 15 -5.88 -9.63 -14.62
CA ASP A 15 -7.19 -9.39 -13.99
C ASP A 15 -7.13 -9.30 -12.45
N GLY A 16 -5.97 -9.58 -11.85
CA GLY A 16 -5.77 -9.50 -10.41
C GLY A 16 -6.44 -10.64 -9.61
N GLN A 17 -6.74 -11.79 -10.21
CA GLN A 17 -7.39 -12.90 -9.51
C GLN A 17 -6.45 -13.87 -8.75
N ASP A 18 -7.00 -14.38 -7.63
CA ASP A 18 -6.60 -15.42 -6.64
C ASP A 18 -5.14 -15.55 -6.18
N GLY A 19 -4.89 -15.12 -4.92
CA GLY A 19 -3.70 -15.44 -4.13
C GLY A 19 -2.37 -14.81 -4.58
N GLY A 20 -2.40 -14.01 -5.65
CA GLY A 20 -1.22 -13.38 -6.24
C GLY A 20 -0.67 -12.20 -5.43
N VAL A 21 0.65 -12.01 -5.53
CA VAL A 21 1.40 -10.84 -5.04
C VAL A 21 0.86 -9.54 -5.65
N LEU A 22 0.83 -8.46 -4.87
CA LEU A 22 0.46 -7.13 -5.39
C LEU A 22 1.55 -6.61 -6.33
N PHE A 23 2.82 -6.85 -5.96
CA PHE A 23 3.99 -6.49 -6.71
C PHE A 23 4.86 -7.73 -6.97
N GLU A 24 4.97 -8.13 -8.24
CA GLU A 24 5.95 -9.15 -8.62
C GLU A 24 7.34 -8.50 -8.71
N ALA A 25 8.27 -8.93 -7.85
CA ALA A 25 9.63 -8.36 -7.80
C ALA A 25 10.65 -9.37 -8.37
N PRO A 26 10.87 -9.40 -9.70
CA PRO A 26 11.79 -10.36 -10.31
C PRO A 26 13.24 -10.12 -9.84
N PRO A 27 14.10 -11.17 -9.84
CA PRO A 27 15.50 -11.04 -9.44
C PRO A 27 16.28 -9.97 -10.24
N GLN A 28 15.87 -9.76 -11.48
CA GLN A 28 16.36 -8.72 -12.39
C GLN A 28 15.15 -8.03 -13.05
N GLY A 29 15.27 -6.76 -13.40
CA GLY A 29 14.13 -5.95 -13.89
C GLY A 29 13.34 -5.21 -12.78
N ASN A 30 12.42 -4.35 -13.20
CA ASN A 30 11.59 -3.54 -12.30
C ASN A 30 10.52 -4.40 -11.61
N PRO A 31 10.04 -4.00 -10.41
CA PRO A 31 8.83 -4.57 -9.84
C PRO A 31 7.67 -4.38 -10.81
N ARG A 32 6.80 -5.38 -10.91
CA ARG A 32 5.63 -5.40 -11.78
C ARG A 32 4.35 -5.38 -10.98
N ILE A 33 3.31 -4.82 -11.57
CA ILE A 33 1.95 -4.80 -11.03
C ILE A 33 0.98 -5.09 -12.17
N SER A 34 -0.10 -5.84 -11.90
CA SER A 34 -1.15 -6.03 -12.91
C SER A 34 -1.93 -4.72 -13.15
N GLU A 35 -2.54 -4.58 -14.31
CA GLU A 35 -3.42 -3.43 -14.63
C GLU A 35 -4.53 -3.27 -13.57
N ALA A 36 -5.23 -4.35 -13.22
CA ALA A 36 -6.28 -4.32 -12.21
C ALA A 36 -5.77 -3.82 -10.84
N HIS A 37 -4.61 -4.30 -10.40
CA HIS A 37 -4.01 -3.87 -9.14
C HIS A 37 -3.50 -2.42 -9.20
N ALA A 38 -3.02 -1.97 -10.36
CA ALA A 38 -2.61 -0.59 -10.57
C ALA A 38 -3.79 0.38 -10.44
N GLU A 39 -4.96 0.02 -10.98
CA GLU A 39 -6.21 0.78 -10.82
C GLU A 39 -6.66 0.82 -9.35
N GLN A 40 -6.61 -0.31 -8.64
CA GLN A 40 -6.97 -0.37 -7.23
C GLN A 40 -6.00 0.46 -6.34
N LEU A 41 -4.71 0.47 -6.67
CA LEU A 41 -3.72 1.32 -5.99
C LEU A 41 -3.98 2.81 -6.26
N ALA A 42 -4.37 3.17 -7.47
CA ALA A 42 -4.77 4.53 -7.80
C ALA A 42 -6.02 4.97 -7.02
N GLU A 43 -7.02 4.09 -6.91
CA GLU A 43 -8.22 4.35 -6.11
C GLU A 43 -7.88 4.48 -4.61
N LEU A 44 -7.01 3.62 -4.07
CA LEU A 44 -6.53 3.76 -2.68
C LEU A 44 -5.88 5.14 -2.46
N CYS A 45 -5.03 5.61 -3.38
CA CYS A 45 -4.39 6.93 -3.28
C CYS A 45 -5.44 8.06 -3.32
N LYS A 46 -6.43 7.96 -4.20
CA LYS A 46 -7.53 8.93 -4.30
C LYS A 46 -8.36 8.97 -3.02
N GLN A 47 -8.65 7.81 -2.42
CA GLN A 47 -9.37 7.74 -1.15
C GLN A 47 -8.55 8.32 0.01
N VAL A 48 -7.24 8.08 0.03
CA VAL A 48 -6.34 8.75 0.98
C VAL A 48 -6.45 10.26 0.83
N GLN A 49 -6.32 10.79 -0.39
CA GLN A 49 -6.38 12.22 -0.67
C GLN A 49 -7.75 12.84 -0.36
N ALA A 50 -8.84 12.08 -0.52
CA ALA A 50 -10.17 12.54 -0.14
C ALA A 50 -10.31 12.75 1.37
N ARG A 51 -9.66 11.93 2.21
CA ARG A 51 -9.65 12.07 3.67
C ARG A 51 -8.55 13.00 4.20
N THR A 52 -7.42 13.03 3.50
CA THR A 52 -6.23 13.82 3.83
C THR A 52 -5.74 14.51 2.55
N PRO A 53 -6.25 15.72 2.23
CA PRO A 53 -5.95 16.40 0.97
C PRO A 53 -4.45 16.63 0.73
N SER A 54 -3.69 16.82 1.81
CA SER A 54 -2.23 16.93 1.76
C SER A 54 -1.63 16.01 2.81
N VAL A 55 -1.04 14.89 2.39
CA VAL A 55 -0.26 14.04 3.28
C VAL A 55 1.09 14.73 3.49
N LEU A 56 1.48 14.93 4.75
CA LEU A 56 2.75 15.53 5.13
C LEU A 56 3.77 14.47 5.55
N THR A 57 3.32 13.42 6.22
CA THR A 57 4.19 12.34 6.72
C THR A 57 3.52 10.97 6.60
N ILE A 58 4.34 9.95 6.41
CA ILE A 58 3.94 8.54 6.52
C ILE A 58 4.76 7.92 7.64
N THR A 59 4.09 7.45 8.68
CA THR A 59 4.71 6.73 9.79
C THR A 59 4.35 5.25 9.71
N CYS A 60 5.37 4.38 9.70
CA CYS A 60 5.21 2.93 9.68
C CYS A 60 5.67 2.35 11.02
N SER A 61 4.77 1.67 11.72
CA SER A 61 5.03 1.03 13.01
C SER A 61 4.84 -0.48 12.88
N PRO A 62 5.94 -1.25 12.70
CA PRO A 62 5.88 -2.71 12.69
C PRO A 62 5.35 -3.23 14.02
N HIS A 63 4.40 -4.16 14.00
CA HIS A 63 3.90 -4.84 15.20
C HIS A 63 3.31 -6.22 14.87
N ARG A 64 2.79 -6.91 15.88
CA ARG A 64 2.05 -8.16 15.71
C ARG A 64 0.60 -8.01 16.17
N VAL A 65 -0.32 -8.58 15.40
CA VAL A 65 -1.71 -8.78 15.81
C VAL A 65 -1.99 -10.28 15.80
N GLY A 66 -2.14 -10.88 16.97
CA GLY A 66 -2.11 -12.34 17.10
C GLY A 66 -0.81 -12.92 16.56
N HIS A 67 -0.91 -13.87 15.62
CA HIS A 67 0.24 -14.52 14.97
C HIS A 67 0.70 -13.83 13.69
N HIS A 68 0.00 -12.78 13.23
CA HIS A 68 0.34 -12.11 11.98
C HIS A 68 1.40 -11.02 12.18
N SER A 69 2.34 -10.96 11.23
CA SER A 69 3.21 -9.79 11.07
C SER A 69 2.39 -8.66 10.46
N CYS A 70 2.37 -7.50 11.11
CA CYS A 70 1.61 -6.34 10.67
C CYS A 70 2.47 -5.08 10.65
N VAL A 71 2.02 -4.09 9.89
CA VAL A 71 2.54 -2.72 9.92
C VAL A 71 1.37 -1.77 10.03
N ALA A 72 1.29 -1.02 11.12
CA ALA A 72 0.40 0.15 11.18
C ALA A 72 1.02 1.26 10.35
N VAL A 73 0.26 1.82 9.42
CA VAL A 73 0.68 2.95 8.60
C VAL A 73 -0.24 4.12 8.91
N LYS A 74 0.34 5.24 9.35
CA LYS A 74 -0.39 6.48 9.56
C LYS A 74 0.08 7.51 8.53
N LEU A 75 -0.84 7.94 7.66
CA LEU A 75 -0.65 9.04 6.74
C LEU A 75 -1.23 10.30 7.40
N THR A 76 -0.38 11.25 7.77
CA THR A 76 -0.79 12.43 8.56
C THR A 76 -0.78 13.67 7.69
N GLY A 77 -1.88 14.41 7.66
CA GLY A 77 -1.98 15.75 7.08
C GLY A 77 -1.75 16.85 8.12
N ALA A 78 -2.32 18.03 7.90
CA ALA A 78 -2.22 19.13 8.85
C ALA A 78 -3.06 18.87 10.12
N ASP A 79 -4.35 18.59 9.92
CA ASP A 79 -5.34 18.36 11.00
C ASP A 79 -6.07 17.01 10.85
N ASP A 80 -5.74 16.25 9.82
CA ASP A 80 -6.40 15.02 9.42
C ASP A 80 -5.40 13.84 9.33
N CYS A 81 -5.92 12.61 9.24
CA CYS A 81 -5.08 11.45 8.97
C CYS A 81 -5.88 10.27 8.40
N VAL A 82 -5.15 9.37 7.73
CA VAL A 82 -5.62 8.05 7.34
C VAL A 82 -4.78 7.00 8.04
N ASN A 83 -5.45 6.01 8.62
CA ASN A 83 -4.80 4.87 9.27
C ASN A 83 -5.02 3.62 8.42
N LEU A 84 -3.94 2.92 8.10
CA LEU A 84 -3.95 1.61 7.47
C LEU A 84 -3.39 0.56 8.44
N LEU A 85 -3.88 -0.66 8.34
CA LEU A 85 -3.23 -1.84 8.92
C LEU A 85 -2.88 -2.82 7.81
N LEU A 86 -1.59 -2.92 7.51
CA LEU A 86 -1.06 -3.91 6.58
C LEU A 86 -0.84 -5.22 7.35
N THR A 87 -1.42 -6.32 6.89
CA THR A 87 -1.31 -7.64 7.55
C THR A 87 -0.80 -8.65 6.55
N ILE A 88 0.29 -9.34 6.87
CA ILE A 88 0.84 -10.39 6.00
C ILE A 88 0.06 -11.69 6.25
N THR A 89 -0.72 -12.11 5.25
CA THR A 89 -1.62 -13.29 5.34
C THR A 89 -1.42 -14.31 4.23
N GLY A 90 -0.56 -14.04 3.24
CA GLY A 90 -0.44 -14.90 2.05
C GLY A 90 -1.56 -14.66 1.01
N THR A 91 -2.44 -13.68 1.25
CA THR A 91 -3.55 -13.35 0.36
C THR A 91 -3.72 -11.84 0.25
N LEU A 92 -4.15 -11.37 -0.92
CA LEU A 92 -4.45 -9.96 -1.15
C LEU A 92 -5.90 -9.64 -0.78
N ARG A 93 -6.10 -8.61 0.04
CA ARG A 93 -7.41 -7.96 0.25
C ARG A 93 -7.19 -6.46 0.35
N LEU A 94 -7.78 -5.71 -0.58
CA LEU A 94 -7.81 -4.25 -0.54
C LEU A 94 -9.14 -3.75 0.07
N PRO A 95 -9.18 -2.50 0.55
CA PRO A 95 -10.41 -1.94 1.12
C PRO A 95 -11.48 -1.75 0.04
N THR A 96 -12.73 -1.97 0.43
CA THR A 96 -13.91 -1.80 -0.41
C THR A 96 -14.48 -0.38 -0.30
N PRO A 97 -15.40 0.03 -1.20
CA PRO A 97 -16.12 1.30 -1.05
C PRO A 97 -16.78 1.49 0.32
N GLN A 98 -17.30 0.41 0.92
CA GLN A 98 -17.88 0.46 2.26
C GLN A 98 -16.82 0.71 3.34
N ASP A 99 -15.65 0.05 3.25
CA ASP A 99 -14.53 0.28 4.17
C ASP A 99 -14.06 1.75 4.09
N TYR A 100 -13.96 2.31 2.88
CA TYR A 100 -13.61 3.71 2.65
C TYR A 100 -14.63 4.70 3.22
N ALA A 101 -15.91 4.35 3.25
CA ALA A 101 -16.95 5.23 3.79
C ALA A 101 -17.04 5.16 5.33
N GLN A 102 -16.90 3.98 5.92
CA GLN A 102 -17.34 3.74 7.30
C GLN A 102 -16.20 3.46 8.27
N ALA A 103 -15.07 2.91 7.82
CA ALA A 103 -14.04 2.43 8.72
C ALA A 103 -13.06 3.56 9.12
N PRO A 104 -12.74 3.73 10.42
CA PRO A 104 -11.73 4.70 10.87
C PRO A 104 -10.30 4.24 10.54
N ARG A 105 -10.11 2.94 10.26
CA ARG A 105 -8.85 2.33 9.83
C ARG A 105 -9.12 1.33 8.71
N TRP A 106 -8.33 1.37 7.65
CA TRP A 106 -8.46 0.46 6.51
C TRP A 106 -7.53 -0.74 6.67
N TYR A 107 -8.08 -1.94 6.53
CA TYR A 107 -7.33 -3.19 6.64
C TYR A 107 -6.93 -3.66 5.25
N ILE A 108 -5.64 -3.95 5.09
CA ILE A 108 -5.08 -4.47 3.85
C ILE A 108 -4.36 -5.77 4.17
N ASN A 109 -4.82 -6.86 3.56
CA ASN A 109 -4.09 -8.12 3.61
C ASN A 109 -3.13 -8.17 2.44
N LEU A 110 -1.91 -8.59 2.72
CA LEU A 110 -0.84 -8.68 1.74
C LEU A 110 -0.29 -10.11 1.68
N PRO A 111 0.06 -10.58 0.48
CA PRO A 111 0.72 -11.87 0.30
C PRO A 111 2.04 -11.98 1.06
N ASP A 112 2.92 -10.98 0.96
CA ASP A 112 4.21 -11.03 1.64
C ASP A 112 4.76 -9.66 2.10
N ALA A 113 5.96 -9.67 2.69
CA ALA A 113 6.63 -8.47 3.17
C ALA A 113 7.18 -7.58 2.04
N VAL A 114 7.47 -8.13 0.86
CA VAL A 114 7.89 -7.37 -0.32
C VAL A 114 6.73 -6.48 -0.76
N ASP A 115 5.52 -7.02 -0.76
CA ASP A 115 4.31 -6.27 -1.07
C ASP A 115 4.09 -5.10 -0.11
N ALA A 116 4.33 -5.29 1.19
CA ALA A 116 4.20 -4.21 2.18
C ALA A 116 5.21 -3.07 1.93
N VAL A 117 6.45 -3.42 1.62
CA VAL A 117 7.52 -2.44 1.32
C VAL A 117 7.17 -1.64 0.08
N TYR A 118 6.77 -2.31 -1.00
CA TYR A 118 6.38 -1.61 -2.22
C TYR A 118 5.11 -0.79 -2.02
N LEU A 119 4.09 -1.29 -1.32
CA LEU A 119 2.86 -0.54 -1.09
C LEU A 119 3.15 0.81 -0.40
N VAL A 120 3.91 0.81 0.69
CA VAL A 120 4.29 2.05 1.39
C VAL A 120 5.11 2.98 0.50
N THR A 121 6.07 2.43 -0.25
CA THR A 121 6.92 3.21 -1.16
C THR A 121 6.09 3.86 -2.28
N GLN A 122 5.14 3.11 -2.83
CA GLN A 122 4.26 3.55 -3.90
C GLN A 122 3.22 4.55 -3.43
N LEU A 123 2.73 4.43 -2.20
CA LEU A 123 1.91 5.45 -1.53
C LEU A 123 2.71 6.74 -1.35
N ALA A 124 3.92 6.66 -0.79
CA ALA A 124 4.79 7.83 -0.61
C ALA A 124 5.03 8.56 -1.94
N ALA A 125 5.40 7.83 -2.99
CA ALA A 125 5.66 8.39 -4.31
C ALA A 125 4.43 9.05 -4.93
N ARG A 126 3.26 8.39 -4.91
CA ARG A 126 2.02 8.93 -5.51
C ARG A 126 1.40 10.07 -4.72
N LEU A 127 1.65 10.12 -3.41
CA LEU A 127 1.16 11.18 -2.52
C LEU A 127 2.15 12.34 -2.39
N GLY A 128 3.25 12.33 -3.15
CA GLY A 128 4.22 13.43 -3.19
C GLY A 128 5.13 13.52 -1.94
N ILE A 129 5.20 12.46 -1.15
CA ILE A 129 6.07 12.38 0.03
C ILE A 129 7.49 12.10 -0.43
N LYS A 130 8.39 13.04 -0.17
CA LYS A 130 9.82 12.82 -0.35
C LYS A 130 10.28 11.81 0.69
N THR A 131 10.61 10.61 0.22
CA THR A 131 11.36 9.63 1.01
C THR A 131 12.82 10.06 0.99
N ASN A 132 13.36 10.45 2.15
CA ASN A 132 14.77 10.82 2.30
C ASN A 132 15.67 9.58 2.31
#